data_AF-A0AAU9XLS0-F1
#
_entry.id   AF-A0AAU9XLS0-F1
#
_cell.length_a   1.000
_cell.length_b   1.000
_cell.length_c   1.000
_cell.angle_alpha   90.00
_cell.angle_beta   90.00
_cell.angle_gamma   90.00
#
_symmetry.space_group_name_H-M   'P 1'
#
loop_
_entity.id
_entity.type
_entity.pdbx_description
1 polymer ?
#
loop_
_entity_poly.entity_id
_entity_poly.type
_entity_poly.pdbx_seq_one_letter_code
_entity_poly.pdbx_strand_id
1 'polypeptide(L)'
;MSPYQAFVFLFVSTTAGLDDCNTVVSIRGYLLISRPFKIASGKSLTTCILSCDRDANCYSFNYKFPRKTCELNNVTRSLRPEKFIFAPDAVYFDHPSRPAGSCSGNWPCRNKGKCVNLAGAPGFRCQCRYHYIGETCKVCSSPPLGMEDGRILNHQLTASSDGWWLPDFKYYKAKDARLKVQSLSWVSSYMDSTPWLQVSFAPEIKLISGIATQGNPSHDWWTTSYTLKHSMTGKTWQGHERQGFTEASEMIAGVFLANSDRNTIVKHAISPLIKASFIRVLPFTKYGRSALRIEIYGCDSVDE
;
A
#
# COMPACT_ATOMS: atom_id res chain seq x y z
N MET A 1 16.29 28.39 -14.98
CA MET A 1 15.29 28.62 -16.06
C MET A 1 14.41 27.37 -16.14
N SER A 2 13.13 27.54 -15.84
CA SER A 2 12.13 26.48 -15.66
C SER A 2 11.62 25.93 -17.01
N PRO A 3 11.45 24.61 -17.20
CA PRO A 3 10.62 24.08 -18.27
C PRO A 3 9.18 23.94 -17.75
N TYR A 4 8.28 24.74 -18.30
CA TYR A 4 6.85 24.60 -18.04
C TYR A 4 6.35 23.20 -18.46
N GLN A 5 5.86 22.42 -17.50
CA GLN A 5 5.06 21.22 -17.78
C GLN A 5 3.67 21.68 -18.27
N ALA A 6 3.43 21.58 -19.57
CA ALA A 6 2.10 21.77 -20.12
C ALA A 6 1.28 20.48 -19.93
N PHE A 7 0.36 20.49 -18.98
CA PHE A 7 -0.69 19.48 -18.86
C PHE A 7 -1.84 19.86 -19.81
N VAL A 8 -2.20 18.98 -20.74
CA VAL A 8 -3.38 19.16 -21.60
C VAL A 8 -4.57 18.52 -20.90
N PHE A 9 -5.46 19.34 -20.35
CA PHE A 9 -6.76 18.91 -19.82
C PHE A 9 -7.83 19.09 -20.90
N LEU A 10 -8.51 18.00 -21.29
CA LEU A 10 -9.67 18.06 -22.17
C LEU A 10 -10.94 18.12 -21.31
N PHE A 11 -11.66 19.24 -21.38
CA PHE A 11 -13.01 19.37 -20.83
C PHE A 11 -14.03 19.05 -21.93
N VAL A 12 -14.92 18.11 -21.67
CA VAL A 12 -16.14 17.92 -22.47
C VAL A 12 -17.30 18.39 -21.60
N SER A 13 -17.83 19.59 -21.87
CA SER A 13 -19.06 20.05 -21.22
C SER A 13 -20.26 19.66 -22.08
N THR A 14 -20.96 18.61 -21.67
CA THR A 14 -22.38 18.46 -22.03
C THR A 14 -23.19 19.12 -20.95
N THR A 15 -23.97 20.14 -21.32
CA THR A 15 -24.89 20.82 -20.42
C THR A 15 -26.00 19.86 -19.98
N ALA A 16 -25.82 19.21 -18.82
CA ALA A 16 -26.86 18.78 -17.88
C ALA A 16 -26.22 18.00 -16.71
N GLY A 17 -26.45 18.47 -15.47
CA GLY A 17 -26.30 17.66 -14.25
C GLY A 17 -24.88 17.60 -13.66
N LEU A 18 -24.81 17.71 -12.33
CA LEU A 18 -23.64 17.35 -11.53
C LEU A 18 -23.26 15.88 -11.83
N ASP A 19 -22.21 15.66 -12.62
CA ASP A 19 -21.53 14.36 -12.67
C ASP A 19 -20.02 14.63 -12.63
N ASP A 20 -19.34 13.89 -11.75
CA ASP A 20 -17.87 13.90 -11.61
C ASP A 20 -17.20 13.86 -12.99
N CYS A 21 -16.34 14.84 -13.28
CA CYS A 21 -15.47 14.78 -14.45
C CYS A 21 -14.51 13.59 -14.28
N ASN A 22 -14.83 12.46 -14.89
CA ASN A 22 -13.92 11.33 -15.01
C ASN A 22 -12.74 11.71 -15.92
N THR A 23 -11.65 12.19 -15.32
CA THR A 23 -10.41 12.50 -16.04
C THR A 23 -9.65 11.22 -16.34
N VAL A 24 -9.33 10.97 -17.61
CA VAL A 24 -8.43 9.88 -18.02
C VAL A 24 -6.99 10.25 -17.70
N VAL A 25 -6.26 9.35 -17.07
CA VAL A 25 -4.80 9.46 -16.95
C VAL A 25 -4.16 8.92 -18.23
N SER A 26 -3.73 9.81 -19.13
CA SER A 26 -2.85 9.41 -20.23
C SER A 26 -1.48 9.04 -19.68
N ILE A 27 -0.89 7.93 -20.13
CA ILE A 27 0.42 7.48 -19.65
C ILE A 27 1.43 7.64 -20.78
N ARG A 28 2.26 8.68 -20.68
CA ARG A 28 3.33 8.96 -21.64
C ARG A 28 4.49 7.99 -21.47
N GLY A 29 5.10 7.57 -22.58
CA GLY A 29 6.26 6.68 -22.59
C GLY A 29 5.90 5.21 -22.42
N TYR A 30 4.62 4.86 -22.54
CA TYR A 30 4.13 3.49 -22.43
C TYR A 30 3.11 3.19 -23.52
N LEU A 31 2.98 1.91 -23.83
CA LEU A 31 1.92 1.38 -24.69
C LEU A 31 1.46 0.01 -24.17
N LEU A 32 0.27 -0.39 -24.59
CA LEU A 32 -0.24 -1.75 -24.37
C LEU A 32 0.06 -2.60 -25.61
N ILE A 33 0.88 -3.65 -25.45
CA ILE A 33 1.01 -4.68 -26.49
C ILE A 33 -0.30 -5.47 -26.51
N SER A 34 -1.11 -5.20 -27.52
CA SER A 34 -2.35 -5.92 -27.78
C SER A 34 -2.39 -6.33 -29.27
N ARG A 35 -3.42 -7.08 -29.68
CA ARG A 35 -3.80 -7.15 -31.09
C ARG A 35 -4.84 -6.05 -31.33
N PRO A 36 -4.44 -4.84 -31.75
CA PRO A 36 -5.39 -3.76 -31.97
C PRO A 36 -6.40 -4.18 -33.02
N PHE A 37 -7.67 -3.95 -32.75
CA PHE A 37 -8.74 -4.31 -33.68
C PHE A 37 -8.87 -3.28 -34.82
N LYS A 38 -8.29 -2.08 -34.64
CA LYS A 38 -8.27 -1.02 -35.64
C LYS A 38 -6.99 -0.21 -35.54
N ILE A 39 -6.36 0.04 -36.69
CA ILE A 39 -5.15 0.86 -36.81
C ILE A 39 -5.41 1.97 -37.82
N ALA A 40 -5.07 3.20 -37.48
CA ALA A 40 -5.14 4.35 -38.38
C ALA A 40 -3.85 5.17 -38.31
N SER A 41 -3.26 5.50 -39.45
CA SER A 41 -2.02 6.30 -39.52
C SER A 41 -2.29 7.72 -40.03
N GLY A 42 -1.39 8.66 -39.74
CA GLY A 42 -1.53 10.06 -40.17
C GLY A 42 -2.65 10.83 -39.47
N LYS A 43 -3.13 10.36 -38.30
CA LYS A 43 -4.23 10.98 -37.56
C LYS A 43 -3.69 11.78 -36.37
N SER A 44 -4.30 12.92 -36.05
CA SER A 44 -3.92 13.64 -34.82
C SER A 44 -4.36 12.85 -33.59
N LEU A 45 -3.72 13.12 -32.45
CA LEU A 45 -4.11 12.52 -31.17
C LEU A 45 -5.60 12.77 -30.85
N THR A 46 -6.10 13.98 -31.09
CA THR A 46 -7.52 14.33 -30.92
C THR A 46 -8.44 13.49 -31.80
N THR A 47 -8.04 13.24 -33.06
CA THR A 47 -8.80 12.34 -33.94
C THR A 47 -8.80 10.90 -33.42
N CYS A 48 -7.71 10.42 -32.82
CA CYS A 48 -7.69 9.10 -32.19
C CYS A 48 -8.63 9.02 -30.99
N ILE A 49 -8.64 10.04 -30.12
CA ILE A 49 -9.55 10.12 -28.97
C ILE A 49 -11.01 10.02 -29.44
N LEU A 50 -11.40 10.86 -30.41
CA LEU A 50 -12.76 10.84 -30.97
C LEU A 50 -13.09 9.52 -31.68
N SER A 51 -12.10 8.89 -32.32
CA SER A 51 -12.29 7.60 -32.98
C SER A 51 -12.54 6.47 -31.96
N CYS A 52 -11.87 6.51 -30.81
CA CYS A 52 -12.09 5.55 -29.74
C CYS A 52 -13.45 5.78 -29.07
N ASP A 53 -13.78 7.03 -28.76
CA ASP A 53 -15.04 7.38 -28.09
C ASP A 53 -16.28 6.92 -28.89
N ARG A 54 -16.24 7.11 -30.21
CA ARG A 54 -17.33 6.70 -31.12
C ARG A 54 -17.41 5.21 -31.39
N ASP A 55 -16.34 4.45 -31.17
CA ASP A 55 -16.27 3.03 -31.51
C ASP A 55 -16.58 2.17 -30.28
N ALA A 56 -17.72 1.48 -30.27
CA ALA A 56 -18.20 0.70 -29.13
C ALA A 56 -17.23 -0.41 -28.67
N ASN A 57 -16.29 -0.83 -29.54
CA ASN A 57 -15.29 -1.84 -29.22
C ASN A 57 -13.97 -1.25 -28.70
N CYS A 58 -13.84 0.08 -28.62
CA CYS A 58 -12.65 0.72 -28.11
C CYS A 58 -12.73 0.95 -26.59
N TYR A 59 -11.75 0.37 -25.88
CA TYR A 59 -11.62 0.49 -24.43
C TYR A 59 -10.28 1.09 -24.02
N SER A 60 -9.30 1.07 -24.92
CA SER A 60 -8.08 1.84 -24.79
C SER A 60 -7.45 2.06 -26.15
N PHE A 61 -6.46 2.93 -26.27
CA PHE A 61 -5.66 3.04 -27.48
C PHE A 61 -4.21 3.42 -27.20
N ASN A 62 -3.32 3.01 -28.09
CA ASN A 62 -1.97 3.55 -28.17
C ASN A 62 -1.94 4.66 -29.22
N TYR A 63 -1.26 5.76 -28.94
CA TYR A 63 -0.89 6.74 -29.95
C TYR A 63 0.62 6.80 -30.11
N LYS A 64 1.12 6.49 -31.30
CA LYS A 64 2.55 6.49 -31.63
C LYS A 64 2.91 7.77 -32.39
N PHE A 65 3.78 8.60 -31.80
CA PHE A 65 4.14 9.90 -32.35
C PHE A 65 4.83 9.84 -33.72
N PRO A 66 5.81 8.94 -34.00
CA PRO A 66 6.60 8.98 -35.22
C PRO A 66 5.78 8.84 -36.51
N ARG A 67 4.70 8.04 -36.47
CA ARG A 67 3.82 7.78 -37.62
C ARG A 67 2.41 8.35 -37.46
N LYS A 68 2.14 9.07 -36.36
CA LYS A 68 0.81 9.56 -35.98
C LYS A 68 -0.23 8.44 -36.07
N THR A 69 0.09 7.31 -35.43
CA THR A 69 -0.69 6.07 -35.54
C THR A 69 -1.56 5.87 -34.30
N CYS A 70 -2.87 5.74 -34.50
CA CYS A 70 -3.82 5.23 -33.51
C CYS A 70 -3.86 3.70 -33.60
N GLU A 71 -3.67 3.01 -32.49
CA GLU A 71 -3.94 1.58 -32.34
C GLU A 71 -5.07 1.43 -31.32
N LEU A 72 -6.30 1.18 -31.79
CA LEU A 72 -7.46 1.00 -30.90
C LEU A 72 -7.49 -0.44 -30.39
N ASN A 73 -7.66 -0.60 -29.08
CA ASN A 73 -7.60 -1.86 -28.37
C ASN A 73 -8.96 -2.19 -27.72
N ASN A 74 -9.33 -3.47 -27.77
CA ASN A 74 -10.54 -3.97 -27.10
C ASN A 74 -10.28 -4.43 -25.64
N VAL A 75 -9.14 -4.02 -25.08
CA VAL A 75 -8.61 -4.43 -23.78
C VAL A 75 -7.91 -3.24 -23.12
N THR A 76 -7.80 -3.23 -21.80
CA THR A 76 -7.08 -2.19 -21.03
C THR A 76 -5.81 -2.74 -20.38
N ARG A 77 -4.91 -1.84 -19.96
CA ARG A 77 -3.68 -2.18 -19.24
C ARG A 77 -3.95 -2.90 -17.92
N SER A 78 -5.09 -2.66 -17.29
CA SER A 78 -5.45 -3.27 -16.01
C SER A 78 -5.82 -4.76 -16.15
N LEU A 79 -6.30 -5.16 -17.32
CA LEU A 79 -6.53 -6.57 -17.66
C LEU A 79 -5.29 -7.30 -18.17
N ARG A 80 -4.30 -6.56 -18.69
CA ARG A 80 -3.07 -7.09 -19.28
C ARG A 80 -1.83 -6.33 -18.78
N PRO A 81 -1.60 -6.25 -17.46
CA PRO A 81 -0.49 -5.46 -16.91
C PRO A 81 0.87 -5.96 -17.39
N GLU A 82 1.01 -7.25 -17.67
CA GLU A 82 2.22 -7.88 -18.21
C GLU A 82 2.55 -7.47 -19.65
N LYS A 83 1.57 -6.90 -20.37
CA LYS A 83 1.74 -6.40 -21.75
C LYS A 83 1.86 -4.89 -21.81
N PHE A 84 1.80 -4.21 -20.67
CA PHE A 84 1.97 -2.77 -20.58
C PHE A 84 3.44 -2.44 -20.42
N ILE A 85 4.09 -2.02 -21.52
CA ILE A 85 5.54 -1.89 -21.61
C ILE A 85 5.97 -0.46 -21.89
N PHE A 86 7.21 -0.15 -21.51
CA PHE A 86 7.84 1.12 -21.84
C PHE A 86 8.04 1.25 -23.36
N ALA A 87 7.60 2.39 -23.90
CA ALA A 87 7.74 2.77 -25.30
C ALA A 87 7.84 4.31 -25.37
N PRO A 88 9.05 4.87 -25.49
CA PRO A 88 9.28 6.31 -25.32
C PRO A 88 8.53 7.19 -26.33
N ASP A 89 8.27 6.65 -27.52
CA ASP A 89 7.61 7.34 -28.63
C ASP A 89 6.09 7.11 -28.69
N ALA A 90 5.49 6.67 -27.58
CA ALA A 90 4.07 6.38 -27.49
C ALA A 90 3.43 7.02 -26.24
N VAL A 91 2.11 7.15 -26.31
CA VAL A 91 1.26 7.45 -25.16
C VAL A 91 0.06 6.51 -25.17
N TYR A 92 -0.28 6.00 -24.00
CA TYR A 92 -1.41 5.11 -23.78
C TYR A 92 -2.59 5.87 -23.16
N PHE A 93 -3.80 5.53 -23.57
CA PHE A 93 -5.05 6.07 -23.03
C PHE A 93 -6.04 4.95 -22.73
N ASP A 94 -6.55 4.90 -21.50
CA ASP A 94 -7.79 4.16 -21.18
C ASP A 94 -9.01 4.95 -21.69
N HIS A 95 -10.09 4.26 -22.06
CA HIS A 95 -11.35 4.92 -22.36
C HIS A 95 -12.02 5.38 -21.06
N PRO A 96 -12.47 6.65 -20.94
CA PRO A 96 -12.98 7.21 -19.67
C PRO A 96 -14.19 6.47 -19.10
N SER A 97 -15.09 6.01 -19.98
CA SER A 97 -16.36 5.38 -19.61
C SER A 97 -16.50 3.91 -20.05
N ARG A 98 -15.45 3.30 -20.62
CA ARG A 98 -15.47 1.90 -21.09
C ARG A 98 -14.25 1.15 -20.58
N PRO A 99 -14.21 0.75 -19.30
CA PRO A 99 -13.19 -0.18 -18.84
C PRO A 99 -13.33 -1.50 -19.59
N ALA A 100 -12.25 -2.12 -20.05
CA ALA A 100 -12.36 -3.39 -20.75
C ALA A 100 -12.74 -4.55 -19.82
N GLY A 101 -13.43 -5.55 -20.39
CA GLY A 101 -13.71 -6.84 -19.75
C GLY A 101 -15.16 -7.02 -19.33
N SER A 102 -15.47 -8.22 -18.83
CA SER A 102 -16.73 -8.54 -18.19
C SER A 102 -16.44 -9.37 -16.95
N CYS A 103 -17.33 -9.33 -15.99
CA CYS A 103 -17.28 -10.17 -14.82
C CYS A 103 -17.51 -11.64 -15.18
N SER A 104 -16.61 -12.50 -14.71
CA SER A 104 -16.84 -13.95 -14.63
C SER A 104 -16.81 -14.34 -13.16
N GLY A 105 -17.99 -14.40 -12.53
CA GLY A 105 -18.08 -14.34 -11.07
C GLY A 105 -17.46 -13.04 -10.54
N ASN A 106 -16.50 -13.14 -9.62
CA ASN A 106 -15.76 -11.98 -9.09
C ASN A 106 -14.50 -11.63 -9.89
N TRP A 107 -14.11 -12.44 -10.86
CA TRP A 107 -13.00 -12.10 -11.76
C TRP A 107 -13.36 -10.86 -12.59
N PRO A 108 -12.48 -9.84 -12.74
CA PRO A 108 -11.05 -9.78 -12.40
C PRO A 108 -10.71 -9.07 -11.08
N CYS A 109 -11.68 -8.87 -10.20
CA CYS A 109 -11.45 -8.27 -8.89
C CYS A 109 -10.67 -9.25 -7.99
N ARG A 110 -9.57 -8.78 -7.40
CA ARG A 110 -8.75 -9.52 -6.43
C ARG A 110 -9.22 -9.24 -5.00
N ASN A 111 -8.63 -9.94 -4.03
CA ASN A 111 -8.82 -9.66 -2.60
C ASN A 111 -10.30 -9.70 -2.15
N LYS A 112 -11.06 -10.65 -2.71
CA LYS A 112 -12.52 -10.82 -2.51
C LYS A 112 -13.35 -9.59 -2.88
N GLY A 113 -12.84 -8.72 -3.77
CA GLY A 113 -13.61 -7.64 -4.36
C GLY A 113 -14.77 -8.19 -5.21
N LYS A 114 -15.91 -7.51 -5.19
CA LYS A 114 -17.09 -7.89 -5.99
C LYS A 114 -17.00 -7.26 -7.38
N CYS A 115 -17.09 -8.10 -8.41
CA CYS A 115 -17.15 -7.61 -9.79
C CYS A 115 -18.60 -7.29 -10.17
N VAL A 116 -18.81 -6.12 -10.76
CA VAL A 116 -20.12 -5.71 -11.29
C VAL A 116 -19.96 -5.25 -12.73
N ASN A 117 -20.68 -5.89 -13.67
CA ASN A 117 -20.75 -5.45 -15.06
C ASN A 117 -21.44 -4.08 -15.13
N LEU A 118 -20.93 -3.18 -15.97
CA LEU A 118 -21.54 -1.87 -16.16
C LEU A 118 -22.79 -2.01 -17.04
N ALA A 119 -23.89 -1.36 -16.65
CA ALA A 119 -25.12 -1.36 -17.44
C ALA A 119 -24.97 -0.41 -18.64
N GLY A 120 -25.32 -0.88 -19.84
CA GLY A 120 -25.31 -0.04 -21.06
C GLY A 120 -23.93 0.25 -21.65
N ALA A 121 -22.84 -0.25 -21.05
CA ALA A 121 -21.49 -0.15 -21.59
C ALA A 121 -20.75 -1.47 -21.33
N PRO A 122 -19.91 -1.94 -22.26
CA PRO A 122 -19.07 -3.08 -21.95
C PRO A 122 -18.00 -2.68 -20.94
N GLY A 123 -17.72 -3.57 -19.98
CA GLY A 123 -16.81 -3.29 -18.88
C GLY A 123 -17.28 -3.83 -17.54
N PHE A 124 -16.40 -3.74 -16.56
CA PHE A 124 -16.69 -4.02 -15.16
C PHE A 124 -16.20 -2.90 -14.26
N ARG A 125 -16.75 -2.85 -13.05
CA ARG A 125 -16.15 -2.16 -11.91
C ARG A 125 -15.96 -3.11 -10.75
N CYS A 126 -14.86 -2.96 -10.02
CA CYS A 126 -14.64 -3.67 -8.79
C CYS A 126 -15.10 -2.86 -7.59
N GLN A 127 -15.96 -3.46 -6.77
CA GLN A 127 -16.27 -2.97 -5.43
C GLN A 127 -15.27 -3.59 -4.46
N CYS A 128 -14.22 -2.84 -4.13
CA CYS A 128 -13.15 -3.33 -3.26
C CYS A 128 -13.61 -3.46 -1.81
N ARG A 129 -13.06 -4.46 -1.12
CA ARG A 129 -13.20 -4.57 0.34
C ARG A 129 -12.44 -3.43 1.01
N TYR A 130 -12.85 -3.07 2.21
CA TYR A 130 -12.18 -2.05 3.03
C TYR A 130 -10.66 -2.33 3.05
N HIS A 131 -9.87 -1.28 2.81
CA HIS A 131 -8.39 -1.27 2.69
C HIS A 131 -7.76 -1.63 1.34
N TYR A 132 -8.52 -2.12 0.36
CA TYR A 132 -8.00 -2.38 -0.99
C TYR A 132 -8.45 -1.34 -2.01
N ILE A 133 -7.54 -0.97 -2.92
CA ILE A 133 -7.75 0.06 -3.93
C ILE A 133 -7.24 -0.39 -5.32
N GLY A 134 -7.54 0.44 -6.32
CA GLY A 134 -7.21 0.20 -7.73
C GLY A 134 -8.34 -0.50 -8.50
N GLU A 135 -8.25 -0.46 -9.83
CA GLU A 135 -9.31 -0.95 -10.74
C GLU A 135 -9.68 -2.42 -10.51
N THR A 136 -8.74 -3.24 -10.02
CA THR A 136 -8.92 -4.67 -9.74
C THR A 136 -8.75 -5.02 -8.26
N CYS A 137 -8.77 -4.04 -7.35
CA CYS A 137 -8.60 -4.23 -5.91
C CYS A 137 -7.29 -4.94 -5.50
N LYS A 138 -6.24 -4.81 -6.31
CA LYS A 138 -4.96 -5.49 -6.05
C LYS A 138 -4.10 -4.77 -5.01
N VAL A 139 -4.23 -3.45 -4.89
CA VAL A 139 -3.30 -2.62 -4.10
C VAL A 139 -3.82 -2.48 -2.67
N CYS A 140 -2.98 -2.83 -1.69
CA CYS A 140 -3.25 -2.54 -0.28
C CYS A 140 -2.97 -1.05 -0.02
N SER A 141 -3.99 -0.31 0.43
CA SER A 141 -3.87 1.12 0.77
C SER A 141 -3.05 1.39 2.04
N SER A 142 -2.60 0.33 2.73
CA SER A 142 -1.78 0.38 3.95
C SER A 142 -2.35 1.22 5.11
N PRO A 143 -3.63 1.05 5.48
CA PRO A 143 -4.22 1.74 6.62
C PRO A 143 -3.65 1.24 7.96
N PRO A 144 -3.84 2.02 9.06
CA PRO A 144 -3.51 1.55 10.40
C PRO A 144 -4.38 0.33 10.76
N LEU A 145 -3.77 -0.66 11.40
CA LEU A 145 -4.43 -1.91 11.80
C LEU A 145 -5.12 -1.82 13.15
N GLY A 146 -4.80 -0.79 13.95
CA GLY A 146 -5.64 -0.38 15.06
C GLY A 146 -4.98 -0.33 16.43
N MET A 147 -3.67 -0.03 16.48
CA MET A 147 -3.02 0.24 17.75
C MET A 147 -3.56 1.55 18.34
N GLU A 148 -3.57 2.64 17.56
CA GLU A 148 -3.98 3.98 18.01
C GLU A 148 -5.48 4.04 18.33
N ASP A 149 -6.32 3.46 17.48
CA ASP A 149 -7.79 3.57 17.58
C ASP A 149 -8.45 2.49 18.44
N GLY A 150 -7.67 1.55 18.98
CA GLY A 150 -8.18 0.52 19.89
C GLY A 150 -8.83 -0.70 19.22
N ARG A 151 -8.87 -0.80 17.88
CA ARG A 151 -9.36 -2.01 17.20
C ARG A 151 -8.51 -3.24 17.54
N ILE A 152 -7.21 -3.07 17.78
CA ILE A 152 -6.37 -4.10 18.39
C ILE A 152 -6.59 -4.03 19.90
N LEU A 153 -7.08 -5.11 20.50
CA LEU A 153 -7.46 -5.18 21.91
C LEU A 153 -6.27 -5.42 22.83
N ASN A 154 -6.40 -5.09 24.12
CA ASN A 154 -5.29 -5.20 25.07
C ASN A 154 -4.74 -6.63 25.22
N HIS A 155 -5.59 -7.66 25.11
CA HIS A 155 -5.15 -9.06 25.20
C HIS A 155 -4.37 -9.53 23.95
N GLN A 156 -4.46 -8.79 22.85
CA GLN A 156 -3.68 -9.03 21.63
C GLN A 156 -2.25 -8.47 21.74
N LEU A 157 -1.95 -7.74 22.82
CA LEU A 157 -0.66 -7.11 23.06
C LEU A 157 0.05 -7.84 24.21
N THR A 158 1.21 -8.40 23.91
CA THR A 158 2.07 -9.07 24.90
C THR A 158 3.51 -8.62 24.75
N ALA A 159 4.34 -8.83 25.77
CA ALA A 159 5.75 -8.49 25.76
C ALA A 159 6.58 -9.54 26.47
N SER A 160 7.89 -9.52 26.24
CA SER A 160 8.87 -10.33 26.97
C SER A 160 8.90 -10.02 28.47
N SER A 161 8.77 -8.74 28.80
CA SER A 161 8.80 -8.23 30.15
C SER A 161 8.11 -6.85 30.23
N ASP A 162 7.69 -6.51 31.44
CA ASP A 162 7.12 -5.20 31.75
C ASP A 162 8.08 -4.41 32.66
N GLY A 163 8.24 -3.12 32.37
CA GLY A 163 9.02 -2.19 33.17
C GLY A 163 8.18 -1.50 34.25
N TRP A 164 8.86 -0.98 35.25
CA TRP A 164 8.25 -0.14 36.29
C TRP A 164 9.13 1.08 36.60
N TRP A 165 8.54 2.10 37.24
CA TRP A 165 9.22 3.31 37.71
C TRP A 165 8.77 3.67 39.13
N LEU A 166 9.71 3.62 40.09
CA LEU A 166 9.41 3.79 41.52
C LEU A 166 8.87 5.16 41.92
N PRO A 167 9.41 6.30 41.42
CA PRO A 167 8.94 7.62 41.85
C PRO A 167 7.43 7.82 41.75
N ASP A 168 6.77 7.18 40.77
CA ASP A 168 5.31 7.27 40.57
C ASP A 168 4.57 5.92 40.74
N PHE A 169 5.25 4.85 41.17
CA PHE A 169 4.71 3.47 41.19
C PHE A 169 4.02 3.05 39.87
N LYS A 170 4.56 3.51 38.73
CA LYS A 170 3.99 3.24 37.40
C LYS A 170 4.51 1.94 36.80
N TYR A 171 3.62 1.20 36.15
CA TYR A 171 3.94 0.01 35.35
C TYR A 171 3.70 0.31 33.87
N TYR A 172 4.59 -0.20 33.02
CA TYR A 172 4.60 0.05 31.58
C TYR A 172 4.40 -1.27 30.84
N LYS A 173 3.14 -1.61 30.56
CA LYS A 173 2.76 -2.91 30.02
C LYS A 173 2.64 -2.88 28.51
N ALA A 174 2.59 -4.06 27.89
CA ALA A 174 2.42 -4.20 26.43
C ALA A 174 1.21 -3.41 25.89
N LYS A 175 0.09 -3.37 26.63
CA LYS A 175 -1.13 -2.62 26.25
C LYS A 175 -0.94 -1.11 26.13
N ASP A 176 0.11 -0.57 26.75
CA ASP A 176 0.43 0.85 26.78
C ASP A 176 1.24 1.28 25.54
N ALA A 177 1.59 0.34 24.66
CA ALA A 177 2.40 0.57 23.47
C ALA A 177 1.64 1.21 22.29
N ARG A 178 0.53 1.93 22.51
CA ARG A 178 -0.31 2.47 21.43
C ARG A 178 0.25 3.80 20.94
N LEU A 179 0.33 3.99 19.61
CA LEU A 179 0.81 5.24 19.01
C LEU A 179 0.00 6.45 19.53
N LYS A 180 0.67 7.60 19.65
CA LYS A 180 0.11 8.90 20.05
C LYS A 180 -0.56 8.99 21.42
N VAL A 181 -0.70 7.89 22.17
CA VAL A 181 -1.14 7.93 23.56
C VAL A 181 -0.17 8.77 24.38
N GLN A 182 -0.67 9.80 25.07
CA GLN A 182 0.16 10.76 25.81
C GLN A 182 0.41 10.35 27.27
N SER A 183 -0.17 9.26 27.73
CA SER A 183 -0.06 8.83 29.13
C SER A 183 1.15 7.91 29.39
N LEU A 184 1.24 6.80 28.65
CA LEU A 184 2.22 5.73 28.88
C LEU A 184 2.81 5.22 27.56
N SER A 185 3.79 4.32 27.67
CA SER A 185 4.33 3.50 26.60
C SER A 185 4.55 2.09 27.14
N TRP A 186 4.76 1.08 26.29
CA TRP A 186 5.43 -0.12 26.77
C TRP A 186 6.89 0.22 27.08
N VAL A 187 7.43 -0.35 28.14
CA VAL A 187 8.85 -0.26 28.51
C VAL A 187 9.29 -1.64 28.98
N SER A 188 10.44 -2.11 28.50
CA SER A 188 10.97 -3.42 28.96
C SER A 188 11.48 -3.35 30.40
N SER A 189 11.58 -4.51 31.06
CA SER A 189 12.35 -4.63 32.31
C SER A 189 13.82 -4.25 32.09
N TYR A 190 14.47 -3.75 33.14
CA TYR A 190 15.90 -3.47 33.13
C TYR A 190 16.76 -4.73 32.96
N MET A 191 16.25 -5.87 33.45
CA MET A 191 16.95 -7.17 33.41
C MET A 191 16.75 -7.91 32.08
N ASP A 192 15.91 -7.39 31.19
CA ASP A 192 15.62 -8.02 29.91
C ASP A 192 16.62 -7.57 28.84
N SER A 193 17.55 -8.47 28.52
CA SER A 193 18.58 -8.25 27.50
C SER A 193 18.10 -8.48 26.08
N THR A 194 16.93 -9.12 25.88
CA THR A 194 16.39 -9.46 24.56
C THR A 194 14.90 -9.09 24.46
N PRO A 195 14.54 -7.82 24.69
CA PRO A 195 13.16 -7.44 24.84
C PRO A 195 12.39 -7.57 23.53
N TRP A 196 11.11 -7.91 23.62
CA TRP A 196 10.21 -7.89 22.48
C TRP A 196 8.82 -7.42 22.89
N LEU A 197 8.17 -6.69 21.99
CA LEU A 197 6.75 -6.34 22.04
C LEU A 197 6.04 -7.05 20.89
N GLN A 198 4.94 -7.73 21.20
CA GLN A 198 4.19 -8.55 20.25
C GLN A 198 2.79 -8.00 20.04
N VAL A 199 2.37 -7.99 18.78
CA VAL A 199 0.99 -7.75 18.35
C VAL A 199 0.46 -9.04 17.74
N SER A 200 -0.67 -9.53 18.25
CA SER A 200 -1.40 -10.67 17.71
C SER A 200 -2.58 -10.23 16.87
N PHE A 201 -2.62 -10.68 15.63
CA PHE A 201 -3.75 -10.54 14.71
C PHE A 201 -4.50 -11.86 14.55
N ALA A 202 -4.15 -12.91 15.30
CA ALA A 202 -4.81 -14.20 15.17
C ALA A 202 -6.29 -14.11 15.59
N PRO A 203 -7.20 -14.81 14.90
CA PRO A 203 -6.94 -15.82 13.86
C PRO A 203 -6.73 -15.25 12.45
N GLU A 204 -6.83 -13.94 12.24
CA GLU A 204 -6.61 -13.32 10.95
C GLU A 204 -5.14 -13.33 10.52
N ILE A 205 -4.92 -13.37 9.20
CA ILE A 205 -3.60 -13.17 8.58
C ILE A 205 -3.60 -11.76 8.01
N LYS A 206 -2.54 -10.99 8.26
CA LYS A 206 -2.36 -9.65 7.71
C LYS A 206 -1.22 -9.63 6.71
N LEU A 207 -1.33 -8.74 5.72
CA LEU A 207 -0.23 -8.27 4.89
C LEU A 207 0.28 -6.95 5.47
N ILE A 208 1.33 -7.04 6.29
CA ILE A 208 1.92 -5.92 7.01
C ILE A 208 2.85 -5.17 6.05
N SER A 209 2.57 -3.88 5.87
CA SER A 209 3.24 -2.99 4.91
C SER A 209 4.02 -1.85 5.56
N GLY A 210 3.86 -1.64 6.87
CA GLY A 210 4.62 -0.63 7.57
C GLY A 210 4.45 -0.66 9.07
N ILE A 211 5.30 0.11 9.74
CA ILE A 211 5.27 0.32 11.18
C ILE A 211 5.63 1.77 11.48
N ALA A 212 4.95 2.36 12.46
CA ALA A 212 5.34 3.62 13.07
C ALA A 212 5.79 3.39 14.51
N THR A 213 6.79 4.14 14.97
CA THR A 213 7.30 4.08 16.34
C THR A 213 7.43 5.48 16.97
N GLN A 214 7.25 5.54 18.28
CA GLN A 214 7.44 6.69 19.16
C GLN A 214 8.06 6.21 20.50
N GLY A 215 8.76 7.10 21.20
CA GLY A 215 9.27 6.87 22.55
C GLY A 215 8.21 7.06 23.65
N ASN A 216 8.67 7.10 24.91
CA ASN A 216 7.82 7.34 26.08
C ASN A 216 7.38 8.82 26.16
N PRO A 217 6.10 9.14 26.42
CA PRO A 217 5.66 10.55 26.42
C PRO A 217 6.15 11.37 27.62
N SER A 218 6.45 10.72 28.76
CA SER A 218 6.74 11.38 30.05
C SER A 218 8.23 11.38 30.42
N HIS A 219 9.00 10.42 29.90
CA HIS A 219 10.42 10.27 30.20
C HIS A 219 11.23 10.26 28.91
N ASP A 220 12.49 10.67 29.00
CA ASP A 220 13.43 10.62 27.88
C ASP A 220 13.93 9.18 27.67
N TRP A 221 13.00 8.30 27.29
CA TRP A 221 13.20 6.89 26.98
C TRP A 221 12.64 6.58 25.60
N TRP A 222 13.46 5.96 24.75
CA TRP A 222 13.03 5.52 23.42
C TRP A 222 13.95 4.44 22.87
N THR A 223 13.40 3.63 21.98
CA THR A 223 14.17 2.71 21.14
C THR A 223 14.79 3.47 19.96
N THR A 224 16.10 3.36 19.77
CA THR A 224 16.85 4.01 18.69
C THR A 224 17.05 3.11 17.47
N SER A 225 16.97 1.79 17.64
CA SER A 225 16.82 0.85 16.53
C SER A 225 16.11 -0.44 16.95
N TYR A 226 15.49 -1.14 16.00
CA TYR A 226 14.83 -2.42 16.26
C TYR A 226 14.96 -3.36 15.06
N THR A 227 14.70 -4.64 15.30
CA THR A 227 14.44 -5.65 14.26
C THR A 227 13.01 -6.16 14.38
N LEU A 228 12.52 -6.82 13.32
CA LEU A 228 11.18 -7.42 13.30
C LEU A 228 11.29 -8.95 13.21
N LYS A 229 10.44 -9.64 13.97
CA LYS A 229 10.13 -11.05 13.77
C LYS A 229 8.64 -11.23 13.51
N HIS A 230 8.28 -12.25 12.75
CA HIS A 230 6.89 -12.53 12.42
C HIS A 230 6.59 -14.03 12.47
N SER A 231 5.31 -14.37 12.61
CA SER A 231 4.85 -15.75 12.69
C SER A 231 3.42 -15.90 12.17
N MET A 232 3.11 -17.07 11.60
CA MET A 232 1.75 -17.50 11.30
C MET A 232 1.09 -18.23 12.48
N THR A 233 1.89 -18.82 13.38
CA THR A 233 1.41 -19.75 14.42
C THR A 233 1.66 -19.27 15.84
N GLY A 234 2.52 -18.25 16.01
CA GLY A 234 3.01 -17.80 17.31
C GLY A 234 4.10 -18.70 17.93
N LYS A 235 4.41 -19.85 17.31
CA LYS A 235 5.39 -20.82 17.81
C LYS A 235 6.75 -20.66 17.14
N THR A 236 6.76 -20.65 15.81
CA THR A 236 7.98 -20.50 15.00
C THR A 236 8.07 -19.07 14.48
N TRP A 237 9.24 -18.46 14.61
CA TRP A 237 9.45 -17.04 14.32
C TRP A 237 10.51 -16.85 13.25
N GLN A 238 10.19 -16.04 12.25
CA GLN A 238 11.10 -15.69 11.16
C GLN A 238 11.54 -14.23 11.31
N GLY A 239 12.83 -13.97 11.10
CA GLY A 239 13.34 -12.59 10.98
C GLY A 239 12.81 -11.94 9.71
N HIS A 240 12.64 -10.62 9.73
CA HIS A 240 12.41 -9.86 8.51
C HIS A 240 13.74 -9.27 8.02
N GLU A 241 14.09 -9.62 6.78
CA GLU A 241 15.26 -9.11 6.07
C GLU A 241 14.79 -8.20 4.93
N ARG A 242 15.44 -7.05 4.78
CA ARG A 242 15.13 -6.10 3.71
C ARG A 242 15.84 -6.51 2.42
N GLN A 243 15.16 -6.39 1.27
CA GLN A 243 15.80 -6.62 -0.03
C GLN A 243 16.84 -5.52 -0.35
N GLY A 244 17.96 -5.91 -0.95
CA GLY A 244 19.00 -4.99 -1.45
C GLY A 244 20.27 -4.87 -0.58
N PHE A 245 20.40 -5.68 0.46
CA PHE A 245 21.59 -5.76 1.32
C PHE A 245 22.46 -6.97 0.91
N THR A 246 23.77 -6.78 0.73
CA THR A 246 24.73 -7.85 0.37
C THR A 246 25.16 -8.67 1.59
N GLU A 247 25.71 -9.88 1.40
CA GLU A 247 26.08 -10.84 2.46
C GLU A 247 27.00 -10.23 3.57
N ALA A 248 27.84 -9.25 3.26
CA ALA A 248 28.66 -8.55 4.26
C ALA A 248 27.85 -7.63 5.22
N SER A 249 26.55 -7.46 4.97
CA SER A 249 25.64 -6.61 5.73
C SER A 249 24.45 -7.36 6.35
N GLU A 250 24.50 -8.69 6.40
CA GLU A 250 23.45 -9.52 7.02
C GLU A 250 23.13 -9.09 8.46
N MET A 251 24.14 -8.63 9.22
CA MET A 251 23.94 -8.11 10.58
C MET A 251 23.08 -6.82 10.64
N ILE A 252 22.95 -6.09 9.51
CA ILE A 252 22.27 -4.80 9.40
C ILE A 252 21.00 -4.90 8.53
N ALA A 253 20.89 -5.92 7.67
CA ALA A 253 19.83 -6.07 6.68
C ALA A 253 18.40 -6.07 7.25
N GLY A 254 18.23 -6.42 8.54
CA GLY A 254 16.95 -6.41 9.24
C GLY A 254 16.75 -5.25 10.24
N VAL A 255 17.72 -4.34 10.38
CA VAL A 255 17.70 -3.27 11.39
C VAL A 255 17.01 -2.02 10.85
N PHE A 256 16.06 -1.50 11.62
CA PHE A 256 15.38 -0.23 11.37
C PHE A 256 15.89 0.83 12.35
N LEU A 257 16.38 1.96 11.83
CA LEU A 257 16.69 3.12 12.65
C LEU A 257 15.40 3.79 13.10
N ALA A 258 15.17 3.82 14.41
CA ALA A 258 13.90 4.24 15.00
C ALA A 258 13.99 5.69 15.47
N ASN A 259 13.66 5.94 16.74
CA ASN A 259 13.46 7.29 17.25
C ASN A 259 14.77 7.94 17.72
N SER A 260 14.89 9.25 17.51
CA SER A 260 15.95 10.11 18.06
C SER A 260 15.53 10.90 19.29
N ASP A 261 14.23 10.90 19.58
CA ASP A 261 13.60 11.58 20.71
C ASP A 261 12.33 10.84 21.13
N ARG A 262 11.65 11.36 22.16
CA ARG A 262 10.51 10.67 22.78
C ARG A 262 9.16 10.84 22.05
N ASN A 263 9.05 11.83 21.16
CA ASN A 263 7.76 12.33 20.62
C ASN A 263 7.63 12.21 19.10
N THR A 264 8.70 12.33 18.34
CA THR A 264 8.67 12.28 16.87
C THR A 264 8.22 10.90 16.41
N ILE A 265 7.21 10.85 15.53
CA ILE A 265 6.76 9.61 14.90
C ILE A 265 7.72 9.27 13.77
N VAL A 266 8.39 8.13 13.87
CA VAL A 266 9.22 7.58 12.79
C VAL A 266 8.44 6.47 12.12
N LYS A 267 8.31 6.52 10.80
CA LYS A 267 7.58 5.52 10.00
C LYS A 267 8.53 4.81 9.04
N HIS A 268 8.38 3.48 8.97
CA HIS A 268 9.10 2.65 8.02
C HIS A 268 8.12 1.86 7.17
N ALA A 269 8.31 1.94 5.85
CA ALA A 269 7.69 1.01 4.92
C ALA A 269 8.40 -0.35 5.00
N ILE A 270 7.62 -1.42 4.98
CA ILE A 270 8.10 -2.80 5.03
C ILE A 270 8.02 -3.38 3.62
N SER A 271 9.18 -3.75 3.08
CA SER A 271 9.29 -4.36 1.75
C SER A 271 10.38 -5.46 1.78
N PRO A 272 10.04 -6.71 1.41
CA PRO A 272 8.72 -7.17 0.96
C PRO A 272 7.67 -7.15 2.08
N LEU A 273 6.38 -7.12 1.71
CA LEU A 273 5.27 -7.19 2.67
C LEU A 273 5.39 -8.45 3.55
N ILE A 274 5.13 -8.33 4.84
CA ILE A 274 5.15 -9.47 5.77
C ILE A 274 3.75 -10.09 5.83
N LYS A 275 3.61 -11.37 5.46
CA LYS A 275 2.37 -12.14 5.66
C LYS A 275 2.43 -12.85 7.01
N ALA A 276 1.63 -12.41 7.98
CA ALA A 276 1.70 -12.93 9.34
C ALA A 276 0.42 -12.74 10.15
N SER A 277 0.22 -13.59 11.17
CA SER A 277 -0.79 -13.43 12.22
C SER A 277 -0.20 -12.90 13.52
N PHE A 278 1.13 -12.87 13.64
CA PHE A 278 1.83 -12.31 14.79
C PHE A 278 3.06 -11.54 14.32
N ILE A 279 3.31 -10.38 14.92
CA ILE A 279 4.53 -9.59 14.69
C ILE A 279 5.15 -9.21 16.02
N ARG A 280 6.48 -9.26 16.09
CA ARG A 280 7.30 -8.82 17.21
C ARG A 280 8.20 -7.68 16.75
N VAL A 281 8.22 -6.62 17.55
CA VAL A 281 9.22 -5.55 17.50
C VAL A 281 10.26 -5.85 18.56
N LEU A 282 11.52 -5.97 18.17
CA LEU A 282 12.63 -6.30 19.06
C LEU A 282 13.56 -5.09 19.15
N PRO A 283 13.46 -4.26 20.21
CA PRO A 283 14.41 -3.19 20.45
C PRO A 283 15.85 -3.72 20.45
N PHE A 284 16.70 -3.11 19.63
CA PHE A 284 18.11 -3.47 19.48
C PHE A 284 19.00 -2.46 20.21
N THR A 285 18.80 -1.16 19.97
CA THR A 285 19.45 -0.08 20.71
C THR A 285 18.42 0.89 21.28
N LYS A 286 18.81 1.61 22.34
CA LYS A 286 17.90 2.47 23.13
C LYS A 286 18.62 3.68 23.71
N TYR A 287 17.86 4.71 24.03
CA TYR A 287 18.25 5.80 24.92
C TYR A 287 17.46 5.68 26.22
N GLY A 288 18.15 5.63 27.36
CA GLY A 288 17.55 5.42 28.68
C GLY A 288 16.96 4.01 28.87
N ARG A 289 15.79 3.74 28.29
CA ARG A 289 15.10 2.44 28.34
C ARG A 289 14.51 2.07 26.98
N SER A 290 14.30 0.77 26.75
CA SER A 290 13.58 0.28 25.57
C SER A 290 12.12 0.63 25.76
N ALA A 291 11.65 1.66 25.07
CA ALA A 291 10.30 2.19 25.21
C ALA A 291 9.68 2.38 23.83
N LEU A 292 8.46 1.87 23.65
CA LEU A 292 7.75 1.93 22.37
C LEU A 292 6.29 2.32 22.56
N ARG A 293 5.84 3.23 21.69
CA ARG A 293 4.47 3.38 21.22
C ARG A 293 4.47 3.11 19.71
N ILE A 294 3.59 2.25 19.21
CA ILE A 294 3.62 1.78 17.82
C ILE A 294 2.26 1.81 17.15
N GLU A 295 2.28 1.86 15.82
CA GLU A 295 1.16 1.52 14.95
C GLU A 295 1.64 0.57 13.86
N ILE A 296 0.83 -0.44 13.54
CA ILE A 296 1.11 -1.37 12.44
C ILE A 296 0.21 -1.01 11.26
N TYR A 297 0.76 -0.99 10.06
CA TYR A 297 0.04 -0.66 8.84
C TYR A 297 -0.03 -1.88 7.93
N GLY A 298 -1.16 -2.06 7.25
CA GLY A 298 -1.34 -3.19 6.35
C GLY A 298 -2.79 -3.44 5.98
N CYS A 299 -3.04 -4.59 5.37
CA CYS A 299 -4.37 -5.06 5.00
C CYS A 299 -4.59 -6.49 5.52
N ASP A 300 -5.85 -6.94 5.53
CA ASP A 300 -6.14 -8.35 5.73
C ASP A 300 -5.53 -9.15 4.58
N SER A 301 -4.80 -10.23 4.83
CA SER A 301 -4.48 -11.18 3.79
C SER A 301 -5.75 -11.93 3.42
N VAL A 302 -6.31 -11.54 2.28
CA VAL A 302 -7.53 -12.15 1.75
C VAL A 302 -7.24 -13.28 0.76
N ASP A 303 -5.97 -13.69 0.65
CA ASP A 303 -5.49 -14.65 -0.35
C ASP A 303 -6.37 -15.90 -0.40
N GLU A 304 -7.11 -15.87 -1.51
CA GLU A 304 -7.77 -16.87 -2.38
C GLU A 304 -8.28 -18.17 -1.77
#